data_AF-A0A212EY79-F1
#
_entry.id   AF-A0A212EY79-F1
#
_cell.length_a   1.000
_cell.length_b   1.000
_cell.length_c   1.000
_cell.angle_alpha   90.00
_cell.angle_beta   90.00
_cell.angle_gamma   90.00
#
_symmetry.space_group_name_H-M   'P 1'
#
loop_
_entity.id
_entity.type
_entity.pdbx_description
1 polymer ?
#
loop_
_entity_poly.entity_id
_entity_poly.type
_entity_poly.pdbx_seq_one_letter_code
_entity_poly.pdbx_strand_id
1 'polypeptide(L)'
;MKFAIDVLGIFLKVVIRVNRDTFAPLVVSTLFILLTSLLAHCARRLVQKAVREPFIRLLFEEAIAAAELCGCCFELIIVADNFGVATYAIFLFALTIWWSLNWGEATACPYTHIEDVIEGKGDIRKALLKTWAELAGGLLVYKYIQMYWALEISDTHKNKAFEDCTADLQVPVLYGAIVEGVATCLCRLASRSLSDLNPRFATAIDSFIGTSLVVAGVLYRNTVLTYHYEDSSANADLSVSVFCKIRVGKAFDYSGGYFNPVLATSLKAGCEGHTLAEHAMVYWLGACAGSVISVYLYKLPAIQKYVSATAEFNGDSIWADKED
;
A
#
# COMPACT_ATOMS: atom_id res chain seq x y z
N MET A 1 30.58 -13.11 -0.25
CA MET A 1 31.64 -12.06 -0.30
C MET A 1 31.52 -11.16 0.92
N LYS A 2 32.62 -10.62 1.44
CA LYS A 2 32.58 -9.62 2.52
C LYS A 2 32.91 -8.26 1.92
N PHE A 3 31.96 -7.33 1.98
CA PHE A 3 32.22 -5.94 1.63
C PHE A 3 32.31 -5.15 2.93
N ALA A 4 33.41 -4.43 3.11
CA ALA A 4 33.57 -3.46 4.17
C ALA A 4 33.42 -2.09 3.53
N ILE A 5 32.44 -1.32 3.97
CA ILE A 5 32.26 0.07 3.55
C ILE A 5 32.61 0.92 4.77
N ASP A 6 33.64 1.76 4.63
CA ASP A 6 34.00 2.75 5.64
C ASP A 6 33.06 3.95 5.53
N VAL A 7 31.96 3.89 6.27
CA VAL A 7 31.04 5.01 6.42
C VAL A 7 31.52 5.81 7.62
N LEU A 8 32.09 7.00 7.39
CA LEU A 8 32.67 7.91 8.39
C LEU A 8 34.03 7.52 9.02
N GLY A 9 34.93 6.88 8.27
CA GLY A 9 36.40 6.97 8.43
C GLY A 9 37.08 6.53 9.74
N ILE A 10 36.42 6.45 10.89
CA ILE A 10 37.02 6.07 12.19
C ILE A 10 36.03 5.35 13.14
N PHE A 11 34.69 5.47 12.99
CA PHE A 11 33.77 5.05 14.06
C PHE A 11 32.69 3.99 13.74
N LEU A 12 32.44 3.63 12.48
CA LEU A 12 31.42 2.61 12.17
C LEU A 12 31.84 1.72 10.99
N LYS A 13 32.51 0.61 11.31
CA LYS A 13 32.84 -0.41 10.30
C LYS A 13 31.64 -1.34 10.09
N VAL A 14 30.78 -1.00 9.13
CA VAL A 14 29.67 -1.87 8.74
C VAL A 14 30.24 -3.00 7.88
N VAL A 15 30.33 -4.20 8.46
CA VAL A 15 30.77 -5.41 7.75
C VAL A 15 29.54 -6.09 7.17
N ILE A 16 29.29 -5.91 5.88
CA ILE A 16 28.19 -6.57 5.17
C ILE A 16 28.68 -7.96 4.74
N ARG A 17 28.18 -9.00 5.41
CA ARG A 17 28.35 -10.40 4.95
C ARG A 17 27.32 -10.68 3.87
N VAL A 18 27.76 -10.66 2.61
CA VAL A 18 26.92 -11.02 1.47
C VAL A 18 26.99 -12.54 1.29
N ASN A 19 25.91 -13.24 1.64
CA ASN A 19 25.73 -14.64 1.29
C ASN A 19 25.37 -14.74 -0.20
N ARG A 20 26.10 -15.54 -0.97
CA ARG A 20 25.88 -15.67 -2.42
C ARG A 20 24.49 -16.25 -2.71
N ASP A 21 24.03 -17.14 -1.85
CA ASP A 21 22.77 -17.86 -1.99
C ASP A 21 21.54 -16.97 -1.73
N THR A 22 21.69 -15.88 -0.97
CA THR A 22 20.62 -14.89 -0.76
C THR A 22 20.76 -13.66 -1.65
N PHE A 23 21.99 -13.29 -2.01
CA PHE A 23 22.23 -12.09 -2.80
C PHE A 23 21.78 -12.24 -4.25
N ALA A 24 22.05 -13.37 -4.90
CA ALA A 24 21.68 -13.55 -6.30
C ALA A 24 20.14 -13.52 -6.50
N PRO A 25 19.33 -14.24 -5.69
CA PRO A 25 17.87 -14.15 -5.83
C PRO A 25 17.31 -12.77 -5.50
N LEU A 26 17.87 -12.06 -4.49
CA LEU A 26 17.45 -10.67 -4.20
C LEU A 26 17.75 -9.71 -5.36
N VAL A 27 18.87 -9.89 -6.06
CA VAL A 27 19.20 -9.14 -7.28
C VAL A 27 18.18 -9.43 -8.38
N VAL A 28 17.75 -10.67 -8.55
CA VAL A 28 16.72 -11.05 -9.53
C VAL A 28 15.41 -10.31 -9.23
N SER A 29 14.93 -10.35 -7.98
CA SER A 29 13.74 -9.58 -7.56
C SER A 29 13.91 -8.08 -7.77
N THR A 30 15.09 -7.54 -7.47
CA THR A 30 15.38 -6.10 -7.68
C THR A 30 15.30 -5.73 -9.15
N LEU A 31 15.92 -6.52 -10.03
CA LEU A 31 15.90 -6.30 -11.47
C LEU A 31 14.49 -6.40 -12.03
N PHE A 32 13.67 -7.33 -11.51
CA PHE A 32 12.28 -7.46 -11.88
C PHE A 32 11.45 -6.22 -11.52
N ILE A 33 11.59 -5.73 -10.28
CA ILE A 33 10.89 -4.52 -9.81
C ILE A 33 11.30 -3.32 -10.68
N LEU A 34 12.61 -3.15 -10.93
CA LEU A 34 13.11 -2.07 -11.78
C LEU A 34 12.63 -2.18 -13.24
N LEU A 35 12.59 -3.40 -13.80
CA LEU A 35 12.07 -3.65 -15.13
C LEU A 35 10.59 -3.30 -15.21
N THR A 36 9.79 -3.73 -14.23
CA THR A 36 8.35 -3.44 -14.16
C THR A 36 8.10 -1.94 -14.10
N SER A 37 8.81 -1.22 -13.23
CA SER A 37 8.73 0.23 -13.14
C SER A 37 9.19 0.95 -14.42
N LEU A 38 10.24 0.45 -15.07
CA LEU A 38 10.71 1.01 -16.34
C LEU A 38 9.69 0.81 -17.46
N LEU A 39 9.11 -0.39 -17.58
CA LEU A 39 8.08 -0.70 -18.57
C LEU A 39 6.84 0.18 -18.35
N ALA A 40 6.41 0.33 -17.09
CA ALA A 40 5.31 1.23 -16.73
C ALA A 40 5.63 2.69 -17.09
N HIS A 41 6.82 3.20 -16.73
CA HIS A 41 7.24 4.55 -17.10
C HIS A 41 7.22 4.76 -18.62
N CYS A 42 7.78 3.83 -19.39
CA CYS A 42 7.77 3.86 -20.85
C CYS A 42 6.34 3.84 -21.43
N ALA A 43 5.47 2.97 -20.91
CA ALA A 43 4.08 2.87 -21.34
C ALA A 43 3.32 4.17 -21.07
N ARG A 44 3.52 4.80 -19.90
CA ARG A 44 2.92 6.10 -19.56
C ARG A 44 3.39 7.18 -20.52
N ARG A 45 4.69 7.27 -20.79
CA ARG A 45 5.25 8.24 -21.75
C ARG A 45 4.68 8.03 -23.15
N LEU A 46 4.44 6.79 -23.56
CA LEU A 46 3.80 6.48 -24.84
C LEU A 46 2.34 6.94 -24.87
N VAL A 47 1.57 6.63 -23.83
CA VAL A 47 0.18 7.06 -23.66
C VAL A 47 0.05 8.59 -23.68
N GLN A 48 0.94 9.29 -22.98
CA GLN A 48 1.00 10.76 -22.97
C GLN A 48 1.24 11.38 -24.34
N LYS A 49 1.98 10.68 -25.22
CA LYS A 49 2.24 11.14 -26.59
C LYS A 49 1.13 10.74 -27.56
N ALA A 50 0.54 9.55 -27.38
CA ALA A 50 -0.41 8.97 -28.32
C ALA A 50 -1.86 9.44 -28.08
N VAL A 51 -2.26 9.60 -26.82
CA VAL A 51 -3.64 9.92 -26.43
C VAL A 51 -3.78 11.41 -26.15
N ARG A 52 -4.58 12.10 -26.98
CA ARG A 52 -4.80 13.55 -26.88
C ARG A 52 -5.91 13.93 -25.89
N GLU A 53 -6.94 13.10 -25.76
CA GLU A 53 -8.07 13.38 -24.88
C GLU A 53 -7.65 13.16 -23.42
N PRO A 54 -7.74 14.18 -22.54
CA PRO A 54 -7.20 14.12 -21.18
C PRO A 54 -7.79 13.00 -20.33
N PHE A 55 -9.09 12.75 -20.41
CA PHE A 55 -9.75 11.76 -19.56
C PHE A 55 -9.41 10.32 -19.97
N ILE A 56 -9.43 10.00 -21.26
CA ILE A 56 -8.99 8.71 -21.79
C ILE A 56 -7.51 8.48 -21.49
N ARG A 57 -6.68 9.52 -21.60
CA ARG A 57 -5.27 9.45 -21.19
C ARG A 57 -5.15 9.06 -19.71
N LEU A 58 -5.91 9.72 -18.84
CA LEU A 58 -5.93 9.41 -17.41
C LEU A 58 -6.39 7.97 -17.13
N LEU A 59 -7.39 7.45 -17.86
CA LEU A 59 -7.82 6.05 -17.71
C LEU A 59 -6.67 5.07 -18.01
N PHE A 60 -5.90 5.31 -19.08
CA PHE A 60 -4.73 4.48 -19.37
C PHE A 60 -3.63 4.66 -18.31
N GLU A 61 -3.41 5.87 -17.81
CA GLU A 61 -2.43 6.14 -16.76
C GLU A 61 -2.80 5.45 -15.43
N GLU A 62 -4.09 5.39 -15.07
CA GLU A 62 -4.60 4.64 -13.92
C GLU A 62 -4.41 3.13 -14.11
N ALA A 63 -4.73 2.60 -15.29
CA ALA A 63 -4.49 1.19 -15.60
C ALA A 63 -2.99 0.82 -15.51
N ILE A 64 -2.10 1.69 -16.02
CA ILE A 64 -0.66 1.45 -15.96
C ILE A 64 -0.13 1.58 -14.53
N ALA A 65 -0.61 2.57 -13.76
CA ALA A 65 -0.25 2.73 -12.35
C ALA A 65 -0.66 1.50 -11.53
N ALA A 66 -1.89 1.01 -11.73
CA ALA A 66 -2.38 -0.20 -11.06
C ALA A 66 -1.59 -1.45 -11.46
N ALA A 67 -1.25 -1.59 -12.75
CA ALA A 67 -0.38 -2.66 -13.22
C ALA A 67 1.02 -2.59 -12.58
N GLU A 68 1.65 -1.42 -12.55
CA GLU A 68 2.96 -1.22 -11.91
C GLU A 68 2.91 -1.55 -10.42
N LEU A 69 1.91 -1.02 -9.70
CA LEU A 69 1.69 -1.27 -8.27
C LEU A 69 1.60 -2.77 -7.98
N CYS A 70 0.66 -3.45 -8.65
CA CYS A 70 0.41 -4.87 -8.40
C CYS A 70 1.60 -5.72 -8.83
N GLY A 71 2.21 -5.44 -9.98
CA GLY A 71 3.38 -6.16 -10.48
C GLY A 71 4.58 -6.09 -9.53
N CYS A 72 4.91 -4.89 -9.04
CA CYS A 72 5.95 -4.73 -8.03
C CYS A 72 5.57 -5.41 -6.71
N CYS A 73 4.31 -5.33 -6.28
CA CYS A 73 3.85 -5.95 -5.04
C CYS A 73 3.86 -7.50 -5.06
N PHE A 74 3.60 -8.13 -6.20
CA PHE A 74 3.78 -9.57 -6.36
C PHE A 74 5.22 -10.00 -6.06
N GLU A 75 6.20 -9.28 -6.60
CA GLU A 75 7.61 -9.59 -6.32
C GLU A 75 8.01 -9.17 -4.89
N LEU A 76 7.40 -8.13 -4.33
CA LEU A 76 7.59 -7.77 -2.93
C LEU A 76 7.14 -8.90 -1.98
N ILE A 77 6.10 -9.68 -2.31
CA ILE A 77 5.73 -10.88 -1.54
C ILE A 77 6.89 -11.88 -1.53
N ILE A 78 7.47 -12.16 -2.70
CA ILE A 78 8.66 -13.02 -2.82
C ILE A 78 9.80 -12.46 -1.94
N VAL A 79 9.99 -11.14 -1.93
CA VAL A 79 11.02 -10.50 -1.10
C VAL A 79 10.74 -10.67 0.39
N ALA A 80 9.48 -10.49 0.83
CA ALA A 80 9.08 -10.63 2.22
C ALA A 80 9.26 -12.07 2.72
N ASP A 81 8.81 -13.05 1.94
CA ASP A 81 8.84 -14.47 2.30
C ASP A 81 10.27 -15.02 2.40
N ASN A 82 11.18 -14.54 1.56
CA ASN A 82 12.54 -15.09 1.45
C ASN A 82 13.62 -14.25 2.16
N PHE A 83 13.43 -12.93 2.28
CA PHE A 83 14.43 -12.02 2.87
C PHE A 83 13.90 -11.23 4.07
N GLY A 84 12.64 -11.43 4.45
CA GLY A 84 12.02 -10.85 5.62
C GLY A 84 11.45 -9.45 5.41
N VAL A 85 10.59 -9.07 6.35
CA VAL A 85 9.76 -7.87 6.27
C VAL A 85 10.57 -6.56 6.32
N ALA A 86 11.76 -6.57 6.94
CA ALA A 86 12.64 -5.41 6.92
C ALA A 86 13.15 -5.09 5.49
N THR A 87 13.51 -6.11 4.71
CA THR A 87 13.89 -5.92 3.30
C THR A 87 12.69 -5.44 2.49
N TYR A 88 11.53 -6.08 2.66
CA TYR A 88 10.27 -5.64 2.06
C TYR A 88 10.00 -4.14 2.32
N ALA A 89 10.15 -3.68 3.56
CA ALA A 89 9.91 -2.30 3.95
C ALA A 89 10.82 -1.31 3.19
N ILE A 90 12.10 -1.67 3.01
CA ILE A 90 13.05 -0.83 2.27
C ILE A 90 12.63 -0.68 0.81
N PHE A 91 12.24 -1.78 0.16
CA PHE A 91 11.79 -1.74 -1.23
C PHE A 91 10.45 -1.01 -1.37
N LEU A 92 9.48 -1.29 -0.49
CA LEU A 92 8.19 -0.62 -0.50
C LEU A 92 8.36 0.90 -0.32
N PHE A 93 9.19 1.33 0.64
CA PHE A 93 9.47 2.75 0.86
C PHE A 93 10.09 3.43 -0.37
N ALA A 94 11.04 2.78 -1.03
CA ALA A 94 11.63 3.31 -2.26
C ALA A 94 10.61 3.36 -3.40
N LEU A 95 9.74 2.36 -3.51
CA LEU A 95 8.67 2.29 -4.51
C LEU A 95 7.60 3.36 -4.28
N THR A 96 7.17 3.61 -3.05
CA THR A 96 6.18 4.67 -2.76
C THR A 96 6.72 6.06 -3.11
N ILE A 97 8.01 6.31 -2.88
CA ILE A 97 8.68 7.53 -3.37
C ILE A 97 8.69 7.54 -4.90
N TRP A 98 9.06 6.44 -5.55
CA TRP A 98 9.06 6.36 -7.01
C TRP A 98 7.68 6.65 -7.61
N TRP A 99 6.62 5.99 -7.11
CA TRP A 99 5.25 6.14 -7.59
C TRP A 99 4.74 7.56 -7.41
N SER A 100 4.92 8.16 -6.23
CA SER A 100 4.50 9.55 -5.97
C SER A 100 5.17 10.58 -6.89
N LEU A 101 6.38 10.32 -7.38
CA LEU A 101 7.09 11.20 -8.32
C LEU A 101 6.72 10.95 -9.79
N ASN A 102 6.24 9.74 -10.14
CA ASN A 102 6.05 9.33 -11.54
C ASN A 102 4.58 9.18 -11.96
N TRP A 103 3.66 9.00 -11.01
CA TRP A 103 2.26 8.72 -11.33
C TRP A 103 1.42 9.93 -11.69
N GLY A 104 1.93 11.16 -11.50
CA GLY A 104 1.20 12.37 -11.87
C GLY A 104 -0.18 12.41 -11.20
N GLU A 105 -1.23 12.47 -12.01
CA GLU A 105 -2.63 12.50 -11.53
C GLU A 105 -3.23 11.11 -11.25
N ALA A 106 -2.55 10.02 -11.65
CA ALA A 106 -3.03 8.67 -11.42
C ALA A 106 -2.76 8.23 -9.97
N THR A 107 -3.66 7.44 -9.41
CA THR A 107 -3.59 7.03 -7.99
C THR A 107 -3.56 5.52 -7.80
N ALA A 108 -4.00 4.74 -8.80
CA ALA A 108 -4.15 3.29 -8.73
C ALA A 108 -4.99 2.83 -7.53
N CYS A 109 -5.98 3.63 -7.13
CA CYS A 109 -6.68 3.45 -5.87
C CYS A 109 -8.16 3.86 -5.94
N PRO A 110 -9.12 2.92 -5.85
CA PRO A 110 -10.53 3.24 -6.05
C PRO A 110 -11.13 4.25 -5.06
N TYR A 111 -10.73 4.18 -3.78
CA TYR A 111 -11.34 5.03 -2.77
C TYR A 111 -10.93 6.51 -2.91
N THR A 112 -9.81 6.84 -3.55
CA THR A 112 -9.44 8.24 -3.80
C THR A 112 -10.43 8.89 -4.77
N HIS A 113 -10.90 8.13 -5.77
CA HIS A 113 -11.95 8.60 -6.69
C HIS A 113 -13.30 8.76 -5.98
N ILE A 114 -13.58 7.94 -4.97
CA ILE A 114 -14.78 8.09 -4.12
C ILE A 114 -14.66 9.36 -3.27
N GLU A 115 -13.49 9.63 -2.69
CA GLU A 115 -13.22 10.88 -1.96
C GLU A 115 -13.45 12.11 -2.85
N ASP A 116 -12.94 12.11 -4.09
CA ASP A 116 -13.15 13.21 -5.05
C ASP A 116 -14.64 13.47 -5.33
N VAL A 117 -15.45 12.41 -5.43
CA VAL A 117 -16.90 12.53 -5.63
C VAL A 117 -17.57 13.11 -4.38
N ILE A 118 -17.19 12.64 -3.18
CA ILE A 118 -17.74 13.13 -1.90
C ILE A 118 -17.37 14.60 -1.64
N GLU A 119 -16.19 15.00 -2.07
CA GLU A 119 -15.72 16.39 -1.97
C GLU A 119 -16.29 17.31 -3.05
N GLY A 120 -17.08 16.77 -3.99
CA GLY A 120 -17.65 17.54 -5.09
C GLY A 120 -16.65 17.92 -6.19
N LYS A 121 -15.48 17.28 -6.23
CA LYS A 121 -14.42 17.49 -7.23
C LYS A 121 -14.59 16.60 -8.45
N GLY A 122 -15.35 15.50 -8.35
CA GLY A 122 -15.47 14.47 -9.38
C GLY A 122 -16.90 14.02 -9.69
N ASP A 123 -17.06 13.35 -10.83
CA ASP A 123 -18.31 12.70 -11.25
C ASP A 123 -18.24 11.19 -10.97
N ILE A 124 -19.33 10.61 -10.45
CA ILE A 124 -19.40 9.19 -10.08
C ILE A 124 -19.12 8.25 -11.26
N ARG A 125 -19.55 8.59 -12.48
CA ARG A 125 -19.30 7.78 -13.68
C ARG A 125 -17.81 7.79 -14.02
N LYS A 126 -17.14 8.94 -13.86
CA LYS A 126 -15.70 9.04 -14.07
C LYS A 126 -14.94 8.23 -13.03
N ALA A 127 -15.35 8.29 -11.76
CA ALA A 127 -14.77 7.47 -10.68
C ALA A 127 -14.89 5.96 -10.96
N LEU A 128 -16.06 5.51 -11.42
CA LEU A 128 -16.28 4.12 -11.81
C LEU A 128 -15.41 3.70 -13.00
N LEU A 129 -15.27 4.56 -14.02
CA LEU A 129 -14.42 4.28 -15.18
C LEU A 129 -12.94 4.18 -14.79
N LYS A 130 -12.44 5.07 -13.91
CA LYS A 130 -11.07 4.98 -13.38
C LYS A 130 -10.88 3.68 -12.61
N THR A 131 -11.78 3.36 -11.68
CA THR A 131 -11.76 2.10 -10.91
C THR A 131 -11.73 0.87 -11.82
N TRP A 132 -12.51 0.89 -12.91
CA TRP A 132 -12.53 -0.20 -13.89
C TRP A 132 -11.20 -0.31 -14.65
N ALA A 133 -10.59 0.82 -15.01
CA ALA A 133 -9.28 0.85 -15.65
C ALA A 133 -8.18 0.30 -14.72
N GLU A 134 -8.21 0.65 -13.43
CA GLU A 134 -7.29 0.13 -12.42
C GLU A 134 -7.43 -1.40 -12.26
N LEU A 135 -8.67 -1.90 -12.15
CA LEU A 135 -8.94 -3.34 -12.11
C LEU A 135 -8.42 -4.06 -13.35
N ALA A 136 -8.63 -3.49 -14.55
CA ALA A 136 -8.11 -4.05 -15.78
C ALA A 136 -6.57 -4.11 -15.78
N GLY A 137 -5.90 -3.04 -15.32
CA GLY A 137 -4.46 -3.01 -15.15
C GLY A 137 -3.94 -4.09 -14.19
N GLY A 138 -4.55 -4.20 -13.00
CA GLY A 138 -4.22 -5.20 -12.00
C GLY A 138 -4.44 -6.64 -12.46
N LEU A 139 -5.47 -6.91 -13.27
CA LEU A 139 -5.70 -8.25 -13.84
C LEU A 139 -4.74 -8.59 -14.98
N LEU A 140 -4.40 -7.61 -15.81
CA LEU A 140 -3.47 -7.82 -16.93
C LEU A 140 -2.04 -8.10 -16.45
N VAL A 141 -1.58 -7.41 -15.40
CA VAL A 141 -0.23 -7.62 -14.87
C VAL A 141 -0.06 -9.00 -14.26
N TYR A 142 -1.12 -9.62 -13.74
CA TYR A 142 -1.05 -10.99 -13.23
C TYR A 142 -0.52 -11.96 -14.29
N LYS A 143 -0.96 -11.85 -15.56
CA LYS A 143 -0.41 -12.68 -16.65
C LYS A 143 1.06 -12.42 -16.90
N TYR A 144 1.50 -11.17 -16.83
CA TYR A 144 2.91 -10.80 -16.96
C TYR A 144 3.75 -11.45 -15.85
N ILE A 145 3.26 -11.42 -14.62
CA ILE A 145 3.90 -12.04 -13.45
C ILE A 145 3.98 -13.55 -13.60
N GLN A 146 2.88 -14.21 -13.99
CA GLN A 146 2.84 -15.65 -14.20
C GLN A 146 3.84 -16.10 -15.27
N MET A 147 3.95 -15.37 -16.38
CA MET A 147 4.98 -15.64 -17.40
C MET A 147 6.38 -15.47 -16.85
N TYR A 148 6.63 -14.44 -16.04
CA TYR A 148 7.94 -14.20 -15.44
C TYR A 148 8.33 -15.29 -14.44
N TRP A 149 7.44 -15.65 -13.51
CA TRP A 149 7.70 -16.72 -12.54
C TRP A 149 7.84 -18.09 -13.20
N ALA A 150 7.16 -18.35 -14.33
CA ALA A 150 7.31 -19.59 -15.08
C ALA A 150 8.71 -19.77 -15.71
N LEU A 151 9.52 -18.70 -15.80
CA LEU A 151 10.92 -18.79 -16.22
C LEU A 151 11.85 -19.34 -15.14
N GLU A 152 11.40 -19.40 -13.88
CA GLU A 152 12.14 -19.92 -12.72
C GLU A 152 13.60 -19.40 -12.64
N ILE A 153 13.79 -18.09 -12.85
CA ILE A 153 15.12 -17.46 -12.98
C ILE A 153 15.93 -17.57 -11.67
N SER A 154 15.26 -17.59 -10.52
CA SER A 154 15.87 -17.84 -9.21
C SER A 154 15.14 -18.93 -8.44
N ASP A 155 15.84 -19.53 -7.47
CA ASP A 155 15.27 -20.56 -6.60
C ASP A 155 13.99 -20.10 -5.86
N THR A 156 13.87 -18.79 -5.62
CA THR A 156 12.69 -18.16 -5.00
C THR A 156 11.45 -18.15 -5.90
N HIS A 157 11.60 -18.34 -7.22
CA HIS A 157 10.50 -18.42 -8.18
C HIS A 157 10.10 -19.85 -8.54
N LYS A 158 10.84 -20.85 -8.06
CA LYS A 158 10.61 -22.24 -8.41
C LYS A 158 9.18 -22.66 -8.04
N ASN A 159 8.44 -23.20 -9.01
CA ASN A 159 7.03 -23.58 -8.93
C ASN A 159 6.05 -22.44 -8.56
N LYS A 160 6.49 -21.18 -8.41
CA LYS A 160 5.59 -20.08 -7.99
C LYS A 160 4.48 -19.78 -9.00
N ALA A 161 4.73 -20.02 -10.29
CA ALA A 161 3.70 -19.85 -11.33
C ALA A 161 2.60 -20.94 -11.31
N PHE A 162 2.81 -22.03 -10.56
CA PHE A 162 1.90 -23.17 -10.52
C PHE A 162 1.40 -23.48 -9.10
N GLU A 163 1.81 -22.69 -8.11
CA GLU A 163 1.40 -22.84 -6.73
C GLU A 163 -0.03 -22.32 -6.54
N ASP A 164 -0.84 -23.07 -5.79
CA ASP A 164 -2.16 -22.62 -5.40
C ASP A 164 -2.04 -21.43 -4.44
N CYS A 165 -2.75 -20.35 -4.75
CA CYS A 165 -2.71 -19.15 -3.93
C CYS A 165 -3.60 -19.31 -2.70
N THR A 166 -3.08 -18.93 -1.53
CA THR A 166 -3.84 -18.78 -0.29
C THR A 166 -4.09 -17.31 0.03
N ALA A 167 -5.25 -17.02 0.59
CA ALA A 167 -5.59 -15.68 1.03
C ALA A 167 -4.92 -15.30 2.37
N ASP A 168 -4.62 -14.02 2.54
CA ASP A 168 -3.85 -13.52 3.69
C ASP A 168 -4.71 -13.14 4.90
N LEU A 169 -6.04 -13.23 4.79
CA LEU A 169 -6.92 -12.90 5.90
C LEU A 169 -6.88 -14.04 6.94
N GLN A 170 -6.15 -13.82 8.03
CA GLN A 170 -5.96 -14.81 9.11
C GLN A 170 -6.93 -14.60 10.28
N VAL A 171 -7.84 -13.63 10.18
CA VAL A 171 -8.80 -13.24 11.23
C VAL A 171 -10.23 -13.23 10.69
N PRO A 172 -11.27 -13.22 11.56
CA PRO A 172 -12.64 -13.14 11.08
C PRO A 172 -12.89 -11.90 10.21
N VAL A 173 -13.73 -12.04 9.19
CA VAL A 173 -14.00 -11.06 8.13
C VAL A 173 -14.25 -9.65 8.68
N LEU A 174 -15.12 -9.52 9.68
CA LEU A 174 -15.41 -8.22 10.29
C LEU A 174 -14.17 -7.59 10.95
N TYR A 175 -13.33 -8.39 11.61
CA TYR A 175 -12.09 -7.89 12.21
C TYR A 175 -11.11 -7.42 11.14
N GLY A 176 -10.93 -8.18 10.05
CA GLY A 176 -10.11 -7.77 8.91
C GLY A 176 -10.60 -6.46 8.29
N ALA A 177 -11.91 -6.35 8.05
CA ALA A 177 -12.52 -5.15 7.48
C ALA A 177 -12.29 -3.90 8.35
N ILE A 178 -12.39 -4.04 9.67
CA ILE A 178 -12.14 -2.92 10.59
C ILE A 178 -10.65 -2.56 10.62
N VAL A 179 -9.75 -3.54 10.59
CA VAL A 179 -8.30 -3.30 10.56
C VAL A 179 -7.90 -2.55 9.29
N GLU A 180 -8.33 -3.03 8.11
CA GLU A 180 -8.13 -2.37 6.83
C GLU A 180 -8.74 -0.96 6.83
N GLY A 181 -9.96 -0.80 7.34
CA GLY A 181 -10.63 0.51 7.41
C GLY A 181 -9.95 1.50 8.34
N VAL A 182 -9.56 1.10 9.56
CA VAL A 182 -8.87 1.98 10.51
C VAL A 182 -7.50 2.37 9.98
N ALA A 183 -6.73 1.42 9.45
CA ALA A 183 -5.42 1.70 8.86
C ALA A 183 -5.54 2.64 7.66
N THR A 184 -6.50 2.39 6.75
CA THR A 184 -6.78 3.28 5.62
C THR A 184 -7.15 4.68 6.12
N CYS A 185 -8.03 4.79 7.11
CA CYS A 185 -8.42 6.08 7.69
C CYS A 185 -7.20 6.85 8.24
N LEU A 186 -6.30 6.19 8.97
CA LEU A 186 -5.09 6.80 9.53
C LEU A 186 -4.12 7.25 8.42
N CYS A 187 -3.88 6.42 7.41
CA CYS A 187 -3.09 6.79 6.23
C CYS A 187 -3.67 8.05 5.57
N ARG A 188 -4.98 8.07 5.31
CA ARG A 188 -5.63 9.19 4.62
C ARG A 188 -5.62 10.48 5.43
N LEU A 189 -5.82 10.42 6.75
CA LEU A 189 -5.69 11.58 7.63
C LEU A 189 -4.26 12.16 7.61
N ALA A 190 -3.25 11.28 7.65
CA ALA A 190 -1.85 11.70 7.57
C ALA A 190 -1.53 12.36 6.23
N SER A 191 -1.89 11.72 5.11
CA SER A 191 -1.66 12.26 3.76
C SER A 191 -2.34 13.62 3.55
N ARG A 192 -3.58 13.78 4.05
CA ARG A 192 -4.32 15.05 4.00
C ARG A 192 -3.63 16.14 4.81
N SER A 193 -3.21 15.82 6.03
CA SER A 193 -2.46 16.75 6.88
C SER A 193 -1.15 17.18 6.23
N LEU A 194 -0.43 16.24 5.60
CA LEU A 194 0.82 16.54 4.88
C LEU A 194 0.58 17.38 3.62
N SER A 195 -0.51 17.14 2.90
CA SER A 195 -0.89 17.93 1.73
C SER A 195 -1.18 19.39 2.11
N ASP A 196 -1.83 19.62 3.26
CA ASP A 196 -2.17 20.97 3.71
C ASP A 196 -0.98 21.69 4.35
N LEU A 197 -0.17 20.98 5.15
CA LEU A 197 1.03 21.55 5.77
C LEU A 197 2.16 21.79 4.77
N ASN A 198 2.15 21.05 3.65
CA ASN A 198 3.16 21.08 2.60
C ASN A 198 4.63 21.14 3.12
N PRO A 199 5.04 20.26 4.06
CA PRO A 199 6.36 20.32 4.66
C PRO A 199 7.46 19.94 3.65
N ARG A 200 8.69 20.39 3.93
CA ARG A 200 9.86 19.93 3.17
C ARG A 200 9.95 18.40 3.27
N PHE A 201 9.97 17.72 2.14
CA PHE A 201 9.93 16.25 2.01
C PHE A 201 8.58 15.58 2.34
N ALA A 202 7.44 16.27 2.19
CA ALA A 202 6.10 15.69 2.37
C ALA A 202 5.93 14.29 1.74
N THR A 203 6.41 14.12 0.51
CA THR A 203 6.40 12.85 -0.23
C THR A 203 7.11 11.71 0.52
N ALA A 204 8.30 11.97 1.08
CA ALA A 204 9.07 10.97 1.81
C ALA A 204 8.42 10.65 3.16
N ILE A 205 7.81 11.65 3.82
CA ILE A 205 7.11 11.45 5.08
C ILE A 205 5.83 10.62 4.85
N ASP A 206 5.05 10.93 3.82
CA ASP A 206 3.84 10.18 3.46
C ASP A 206 4.18 8.72 3.12
N SER A 207 5.21 8.52 2.29
CA SER A 207 5.78 7.20 1.97
C SER A 207 6.21 6.43 3.23
N PHE A 208 6.85 7.12 4.18
CA PHE A 208 7.30 6.52 5.43
C PHE A 208 6.12 6.10 6.31
N ILE A 209 5.09 6.94 6.44
CA ILE A 209 3.88 6.65 7.21
C ILE A 209 3.13 5.45 6.62
N GLY A 210 2.91 5.45 5.30
CA GLY A 210 2.26 4.34 4.60
C GLY A 210 3.03 3.02 4.78
N THR A 211 4.34 3.03 4.53
CA THR A 211 5.20 1.85 4.73
C THR A 211 5.20 1.38 6.18
N SER A 212 5.27 2.31 7.13
CA SER A 212 5.26 2.00 8.56
C SER A 212 3.93 1.41 9.00
N LEU A 213 2.79 1.83 8.46
CA LEU A 213 1.49 1.26 8.83
C LEU A 213 1.32 -0.18 8.32
N VAL A 214 1.87 -0.48 7.14
CA VAL A 214 1.93 -1.86 6.63
C VAL A 214 2.85 -2.70 7.54
N VAL A 215 4.07 -2.22 7.81
CA VAL A 215 5.13 -3.02 8.47
C VAL A 215 5.05 -3.02 10.00
N ALA A 216 4.37 -2.05 10.61
CA ALA A 216 4.13 -2.00 12.06
C ALA A 216 3.52 -3.31 12.56
N GLY A 217 2.78 -3.99 11.67
CA GLY A 217 2.38 -5.39 11.72
C GLY A 217 3.31 -6.34 12.47
N VAL A 218 4.58 -6.27 12.07
CA VAL A 218 5.55 -7.35 12.21
C VAL A 218 6.56 -7.07 13.31
N LEU A 219 6.78 -5.81 13.67
CA LEU A 219 7.67 -5.42 14.77
C LEU A 219 7.12 -5.81 16.16
N TYR A 220 5.83 -6.10 16.27
CA TYR A 220 5.20 -6.60 17.51
C TYR A 220 5.33 -8.12 17.73
N ARG A 221 6.09 -8.82 16.87
CA ARG A 221 6.27 -10.29 16.89
C ARG A 221 6.98 -10.81 18.15
N ASN A 222 7.81 -10.01 18.82
CA ASN A 222 8.62 -10.48 19.95
C ASN A 222 7.92 -10.49 21.32
N THR A 223 6.64 -10.12 21.40
CA THR A 223 5.82 -10.31 22.60
C THR A 223 4.63 -11.19 22.24
N VAL A 224 4.90 -12.46 22.00
CA VAL A 224 3.91 -13.49 21.69
C VAL A 224 2.95 -13.65 22.88
N LEU A 225 1.77 -13.03 22.78
CA LEU A 225 0.55 -13.59 23.35
C LEU A 225 -0.05 -14.46 22.24
N THR A 226 0.29 -15.74 22.24
CA THR A 226 -0.45 -16.77 21.50
C THR A 226 -1.85 -16.81 22.13
N TYR A 227 -2.84 -16.18 21.48
CA TYR A 227 -4.22 -16.36 21.89
C TYR A 227 -4.74 -17.58 21.13
N HIS A 228 -4.78 -18.74 21.81
CA HIS A 228 -5.60 -19.84 21.36
C HIS A 228 -7.06 -19.38 21.42
N TYR A 229 -7.73 -19.34 20.28
CA TYR A 229 -9.16 -19.08 20.20
C TYR A 229 -9.91 -20.34 20.67
N GLU A 230 -10.19 -20.40 21.96
CA GLU A 230 -11.12 -21.39 22.54
C GLU A 230 -12.43 -20.66 22.85
N ASP A 231 -13.43 -20.88 22.00
CA ASP A 231 -14.74 -20.24 22.06
C ASP A 231 -15.47 -20.65 23.35
N SER A 232 -15.62 -19.71 24.29
CA SER A 232 -16.31 -19.94 25.55
C SER A 232 -16.93 -18.65 26.10
N SER A 233 -17.73 -17.94 25.30
CA SER A 233 -19.01 -17.34 25.73
C SER A 233 -19.54 -16.34 24.69
N ALA A 234 -20.80 -16.56 24.29
CA ALA A 234 -21.47 -15.82 23.22
C ALA A 234 -21.92 -14.38 23.56
N ASN A 235 -21.53 -13.81 24.71
CA ASN A 235 -22.13 -12.56 25.22
C ASN A 235 -21.12 -11.49 25.68
N ALA A 236 -19.91 -11.46 25.13
CA ALA A 236 -18.98 -10.36 25.38
C ALA A 236 -19.12 -9.27 24.30
N ASP A 237 -19.57 -8.08 24.73
CA ASP A 237 -19.78 -6.87 23.92
C ASP A 237 -18.85 -6.73 22.71
N LEU A 238 -19.45 -6.86 21.52
CA LEU A 238 -18.80 -6.71 20.22
C LEU A 238 -18.01 -5.39 20.12
N SER A 239 -18.51 -4.31 20.72
CA SER A 239 -17.87 -2.98 20.71
C SER A 239 -16.60 -2.90 21.56
N VAL A 240 -16.60 -3.51 22.76
CA VAL A 240 -15.44 -3.49 23.68
C VAL A 240 -14.36 -4.49 23.23
N SER A 241 -14.75 -5.64 22.68
CA SER A 241 -13.80 -6.62 22.12
C SER A 241 -13.10 -6.12 20.85
N VAL A 242 -13.80 -5.36 20.01
CA VAL A 242 -13.25 -4.80 18.76
C VAL A 242 -12.25 -3.68 19.08
N PHE A 243 -12.64 -2.63 19.82
CA PHE A 243 -11.75 -1.48 20.07
C PHE A 243 -10.55 -1.80 20.98
N CYS A 244 -10.67 -2.75 21.91
CA CYS A 244 -9.58 -3.09 22.82
C CYS A 244 -8.59 -4.14 22.26
N LYS A 245 -8.94 -4.85 21.17
CA LYS A 245 -8.10 -5.91 20.57
C LYS A 245 -7.52 -5.57 19.19
N ILE A 246 -8.03 -4.53 18.52
CA ILE A 246 -7.46 -4.08 17.25
C ILE A 246 -6.10 -3.43 17.48
N ARG A 247 -5.04 -4.17 17.15
CA ARG A 247 -3.70 -3.62 16.99
C ARG A 247 -3.50 -3.31 15.51
N VAL A 248 -3.60 -2.03 15.15
CA VAL A 248 -3.35 -1.55 13.78
C VAL A 248 -1.96 -1.98 13.30
N GLY A 249 -0.99 -2.01 14.21
CA GLY A 249 0.33 -2.61 13.99
C GLY A 249 0.33 -4.14 13.95
N LYS A 250 -0.74 -4.79 13.50
CA LYS A 250 -0.83 -6.22 13.11
C LYS A 250 -1.56 -6.41 11.77
N ALA A 251 -1.79 -5.32 11.03
CA ALA A 251 -2.53 -5.37 9.77
C ALA A 251 -1.91 -6.33 8.74
N PHE A 252 -0.59 -6.33 8.58
CA PHE A 252 0.11 -7.29 7.72
C PHE A 252 -0.19 -8.75 8.09
N ASP A 253 -0.19 -9.08 9.38
CA ASP A 253 -0.45 -10.44 9.86
C ASP A 253 -1.94 -10.83 9.78
N TYR A 254 -2.85 -9.85 9.85
CA TYR A 254 -4.29 -10.09 9.92
C TYR A 254 -4.96 -10.16 8.55
N SER A 255 -4.56 -9.30 7.62
CA SER A 255 -5.20 -9.15 6.31
C SER A 255 -4.21 -8.92 5.17
N GLY A 256 -2.90 -9.03 5.40
CA GLY A 256 -1.86 -8.64 4.44
C GLY A 256 -1.59 -7.13 4.40
N GLY A 257 -2.44 -6.30 5.03
CA GLY A 257 -2.24 -4.85 5.13
C GLY A 257 -2.23 -4.14 3.77
N TYR A 258 -3.20 -4.47 2.92
CA TYR A 258 -3.22 -4.01 1.53
C TYR A 258 -3.59 -2.54 1.40
N PHE A 259 -4.59 -2.10 2.18
CA PHE A 259 -5.12 -0.73 2.19
C PHE A 259 -5.44 -0.18 0.79
N ASN A 260 -5.66 -1.05 -0.19
CA ASN A 260 -5.94 -0.70 -1.57
C ASN A 260 -6.78 -1.83 -2.21
N PRO A 261 -8.04 -1.56 -2.58
CA PRO A 261 -8.93 -2.58 -3.11
C PRO A 261 -8.45 -3.26 -4.40
N VAL A 262 -7.82 -2.52 -5.32
CA VAL A 262 -7.32 -3.06 -6.59
C VAL A 262 -6.11 -3.95 -6.34
N LEU A 263 -5.20 -3.52 -5.47
CA LEU A 263 -4.04 -4.30 -5.08
C LEU A 263 -4.46 -5.64 -4.44
N ALA A 264 -5.32 -5.59 -3.42
CA ALA A 264 -5.82 -6.80 -2.77
C ALA A 264 -6.52 -7.73 -3.77
N THR A 265 -7.31 -7.17 -4.69
CA THR A 265 -8.02 -7.95 -5.71
C THR A 265 -7.06 -8.61 -6.70
N SER A 266 -6.06 -7.89 -7.20
CA SER A 266 -5.08 -8.44 -8.12
C SER A 266 -4.28 -9.59 -7.49
N LEU A 267 -3.87 -9.43 -6.23
CA LEU A 267 -2.99 -10.39 -5.56
C LEU A 267 -3.72 -11.60 -4.97
N LYS A 268 -4.95 -11.42 -4.47
CA LYS A 268 -5.60 -12.41 -3.59
C LYS A 268 -7.04 -12.78 -3.94
N ALA A 269 -7.70 -12.11 -4.90
CA ALA A 269 -9.07 -12.47 -5.22
C ALA A 269 -9.16 -13.87 -5.84
N GLY A 270 -9.99 -14.74 -5.25
CA GLY A 270 -10.17 -16.11 -5.71
C GLY A 270 -9.14 -17.11 -5.17
N CYS A 271 -8.21 -16.66 -4.33
CA CYS A 271 -7.31 -17.56 -3.58
C CYS A 271 -8.07 -18.36 -2.52
N GLU A 272 -7.54 -19.53 -2.17
CA GLU A 272 -8.15 -20.42 -1.18
C GLU A 272 -8.14 -19.77 0.22
N GLY A 273 -9.23 -19.93 0.97
CA GLY A 273 -9.37 -19.47 2.36
C GLY A 273 -10.64 -18.68 2.63
N HIS A 274 -11.10 -17.86 1.68
CA HIS A 274 -12.31 -17.04 1.83
C HIS A 274 -13.06 -16.88 0.51
N THR A 275 -14.34 -16.55 0.59
CA THR A 275 -15.17 -16.27 -0.58
C THR A 275 -14.88 -14.88 -1.16
N LEU A 276 -15.23 -14.66 -2.44
CA LEU A 276 -15.14 -13.33 -3.06
C LEU A 276 -15.97 -12.27 -2.35
N ALA A 277 -17.07 -12.65 -1.69
CA ALA A 277 -17.89 -11.73 -0.91
C ALA A 277 -17.16 -11.25 0.36
N GLU A 278 -16.47 -12.17 1.05
CA GLU A 278 -15.66 -11.84 2.22
C GLU A 278 -14.45 -10.98 1.82
N HIS A 279 -13.81 -11.29 0.69
CA HIS A 279 -12.77 -10.45 0.09
C HIS A 279 -13.26 -9.03 -0.17
N ALA A 280 -14.42 -8.88 -0.81
CA ALA A 280 -15.03 -7.57 -1.06
C ALA A 280 -15.38 -6.83 0.23
N MET A 281 -15.88 -7.55 1.26
CA MET A 281 -16.19 -6.94 2.55
C MET A 281 -14.95 -6.37 3.23
N VAL A 282 -13.84 -7.09 3.23
CA VAL A 282 -12.60 -6.65 3.88
C VAL A 282 -11.91 -5.56 3.09
N TYR A 283 -11.55 -5.84 1.83
CA TYR A 283 -10.62 -5.01 1.08
C TYR A 283 -11.28 -3.89 0.28
N TRP A 284 -12.58 -4.01 -0.04
CA TRP A 284 -13.32 -2.94 -0.69
C TRP A 284 -14.12 -2.14 0.33
N LEU A 285 -15.08 -2.76 1.04
CA LEU A 285 -15.94 -2.03 1.97
C LEU A 285 -15.15 -1.47 3.15
N GLY A 286 -14.27 -2.27 3.78
CA GLY A 286 -13.43 -1.83 4.90
C GLY A 286 -12.56 -0.63 4.52
N ALA A 287 -11.72 -0.77 3.49
CA ALA A 287 -10.82 0.29 3.04
C ALA A 287 -11.58 1.56 2.58
N CYS A 288 -12.62 1.41 1.74
CA CYS A 288 -13.42 2.55 1.29
C CYS A 288 -14.13 3.26 2.47
N ALA A 289 -14.70 2.52 3.42
CA ALA A 289 -15.32 3.12 4.60
C ALA A 289 -14.30 3.92 5.42
N GLY A 290 -13.10 3.37 5.63
CA GLY A 290 -12.00 4.05 6.30
C GLY A 290 -11.60 5.36 5.63
N SER A 291 -11.43 5.33 4.31
CA SER A 291 -11.15 6.50 3.49
C SER A 291 -12.27 7.55 3.60
N VAL A 292 -13.54 7.16 3.46
CA VAL A 292 -14.69 8.08 3.58
C VAL A 292 -14.77 8.71 4.96
N ILE A 293 -14.58 7.92 6.03
CA ILE A 293 -14.55 8.42 7.42
C ILE A 293 -13.44 9.47 7.57
N SER A 294 -12.27 9.25 6.96
CA SER A 294 -11.15 10.20 7.02
C SER A 294 -11.53 11.58 6.47
N VAL A 295 -12.33 11.65 5.39
CA VAL A 295 -12.78 12.92 4.79
C VAL A 295 -13.59 13.74 5.79
N TYR A 296 -14.52 13.09 6.50
CA TYR A 296 -15.38 13.76 7.47
C TYR A 296 -14.63 14.09 8.77
N LEU A 297 -13.79 13.18 9.27
CA LEU A 297 -12.96 13.42 10.44
C LEU A 297 -12.03 14.61 10.19
N TYR A 298 -11.38 14.67 9.03
CA TYR A 298 -10.48 15.77 8.69
C TYR A 298 -11.16 17.14 8.73
N LYS A 299 -12.46 17.22 8.41
CA LYS A 299 -13.25 18.45 8.46
C LYS A 299 -13.67 18.87 9.87
N LEU A 300 -13.44 18.04 10.90
CA LEU A 300 -13.80 18.39 12.27
C LEU A 300 -12.94 19.55 12.79
N PRO A 301 -13.54 20.57 13.47
CA PRO A 301 -12.79 21.73 13.98
C PRO A 301 -11.64 21.36 14.91
N ALA A 302 -11.78 20.30 15.71
CA ALA A 302 -10.74 19.83 16.61
C ALA A 302 -9.49 19.34 15.85
N ILE A 303 -9.68 18.63 14.73
CA ILE A 303 -8.58 18.13 13.90
C ILE A 303 -7.95 19.28 13.12
N GLN A 304 -8.77 20.14 12.51
CA GLN A 304 -8.30 21.34 11.81
C GLN A 304 -7.50 22.28 12.72
N LYS A 305 -7.94 22.47 13.97
CA LYS A 305 -7.21 23.25 14.97
C LYS A 305 -5.86 22.63 15.31
N TYR A 306 -5.78 21.31 15.45
CA TYR A 306 -4.52 20.61 15.71
C TYR A 306 -3.54 20.75 14.54
N VAL A 307 -4.01 20.58 13.30
CA VAL A 307 -3.20 20.75 12.09
C VAL A 307 -2.73 22.21 11.96
N SER A 308 -3.63 23.18 12.12
CA SER A 308 -3.32 24.61 11.99
C SER A 308 -2.36 25.12 13.07
N ALA A 309 -2.55 24.68 14.33
CA ALA A 309 -1.62 25.02 15.42
C ALA A 309 -0.20 24.49 15.15
N THR A 310 -0.09 23.37 14.44
CA THR A 310 1.21 22.81 14.01
C THR A 310 1.83 23.64 12.88
N ALA A 311 1.02 24.21 11.98
CA ALA A 311 1.47 25.13 10.93
C ALA A 311 1.99 26.45 11.51
N GLU A 312 1.26 27.04 12.47
CA GLU A 312 1.65 28.28 13.16
C GLU A 312 2.97 28.11 13.93
N PHE A 313 3.19 26.95 14.56
CA PHE A 313 4.45 26.65 15.24
C PHE A 313 5.65 26.56 14.29
N ASN A 314 5.43 26.14 13.04
CA ASN A 314 6.48 26.05 12.01
C ASN A 314 6.74 27.38 11.29
N GLY A 315 6.03 28.46 11.64
CA GLY A 315 6.23 29.80 11.07
C GLY A 315 5.60 30.02 9.69
N ASP A 316 4.91 29.03 9.13
CA ASP A 316 4.22 29.10 7.84
C ASP A 316 2.72 29.34 8.10
N SER A 317 2.32 30.59 8.38
CA SER A 317 0.90 30.93 8.54
C SER A 317 0.20 30.99 7.18
N ILE A 318 -0.41 29.88 6.76
CA ILE A 318 -1.24 29.78 5.54
C ILE A 318 -2.49 30.70 5.60
N TRP A 319 -2.83 31.21 6.78
CA TRP A 319 -4.05 32.01 7.04
C TRP A 319 -3.81 33.51 7.20
N ALA A 320 -2.56 34.00 7.15
CA ALA A 320 -2.28 35.44 7.29
C ALA A 320 -2.79 36.28 6.11
N ASP A 321 -3.02 35.67 4.94
CA ASP A 321 -3.45 36.36 3.72
C ASP A 321 -4.97 36.28 3.47
N LYS A 322 -5.78 35.92 4.48
CA LYS A 322 -7.25 35.84 4.36
C LYS A 322 -8.02 36.79 5.29
N GLU A 323 -7.37 37.84 5.78
CA GLU A 323 -8.05 38.97 6.40
C GLU A 323 -8.11 40.15 5.42
N ASP A 324 -9.25 40.30 4.75
CA ASP A 324 -9.82 41.57 4.30
C ASP A 324 -11.20 41.73 4.95
#